data_AF-A0A542XM25-F1
#
_entry.id   AF-A0A542XM25-F1
#
_cell.length_a   1.000
_cell.length_b   1.000
_cell.length_c   1.000
_cell.angle_alpha   90.00
_cell.angle_beta   90.00
_cell.angle_gamma   90.00
#
_symmetry.space_group_name_H-M   'P 1'
#
loop_
_entity.id
_entity.type
_entity.pdbx_description
1 polymer ?
#
loop_
_entity_poly.entity_id
_entity_poly.type
_entity_poly.pdbx_seq_one_letter_code
_entity_poly.pdbx_strand_id
1 'polypeptide(L)'
;MPLPSSERLGLGDTARVDQPEHGFEYRLGTVTDFRLDSFTTWVHWYRVRFPTGDQRTYTPDRITACGRDDDRAALVAHLGAAFRSLAAACRIGHDYGDDELSAAILFHTASLIDSARDRLGVTLDPARLADMGAAADPAAFGPVAPAPDGGRS
;
A
#
# COMPACT_ATOMS: atom_id res chain seq x y z
N MET A 1 8.93 25.38 -5.51
CA MET A 1 8.26 25.76 -4.25
C MET A 1 9.18 25.34 -3.11
N PRO A 2 9.48 26.19 -2.11
CA PRO A 2 10.17 25.74 -0.92
C PRO A 2 9.30 24.71 -0.21
N LEU A 3 9.86 23.55 0.16
CA LEU A 3 9.17 22.63 1.05
C LEU A 3 8.99 23.33 2.41
N PRO A 4 7.79 23.31 3.01
CA PRO A 4 7.61 23.77 4.38
C PRO A 4 8.61 23.07 5.30
N SER A 5 9.07 23.76 6.35
CA SER A 5 10.09 23.25 7.27
C SER A 5 9.72 21.92 7.94
N SER A 6 8.43 21.59 7.98
CA SER A 6 7.87 20.30 8.43
C SER A 6 8.03 19.14 7.44
N GLU A 7 8.35 19.41 6.18
CA GLU A 7 8.57 18.40 5.12
C GLU A 7 10.07 18.19 4.81
N ARG A 8 10.93 19.03 5.41
CA ARG A 8 12.38 18.91 5.20
C ARG A 8 12.92 17.76 6.03
N LEU A 9 13.32 16.70 5.34
CA LEU A 9 14.00 15.56 5.92
C LEU A 9 15.42 15.93 6.37
N GLY A 10 15.81 15.51 7.56
CA GLY A 10 17.15 15.53 8.11
C GLY A 10 17.86 14.17 8.01
N LEU A 11 19.12 14.12 8.47
CA LEU A 11 19.87 12.86 8.56
C LEU A 11 19.22 11.94 9.60
N GLY A 12 18.98 10.69 9.23
CA GLY A 12 18.32 9.69 10.08
C GLY A 12 16.81 9.67 9.96
N ASP A 13 16.21 10.66 9.27
CA ASP A 13 14.77 10.67 9.04
C ASP A 13 14.36 9.58 8.06
N THR A 14 13.09 9.19 8.16
CA THR A 14 12.50 8.15 7.33
C THR A 14 11.79 8.77 6.13
N ALA A 15 12.07 8.24 4.94
CA ALA A 15 11.53 8.70 3.69
C ALA A 15 10.85 7.54 2.94
N ARG A 16 9.75 7.86 2.28
CA ARG A 16 9.09 7.00 1.29
C ARG A 16 9.31 7.57 -0.10
N VAL A 17 9.57 6.70 -1.07
CA VAL A 17 9.61 7.07 -2.48
C VAL A 17 8.19 7.05 -3.03
N ASP A 18 7.73 8.14 -3.65
CA ASP A 18 6.34 8.27 -4.10
C ASP A 18 6.05 7.44 -5.36
N GLN A 19 7.07 7.24 -6.20
CA GLN A 19 7.00 6.43 -7.42
C GLN A 19 8.18 5.44 -7.46
N PRO A 20 8.09 4.31 -6.75
CA PRO A 20 9.14 3.29 -6.73
C PRO A 20 9.33 2.64 -8.09
N GLU A 21 10.56 2.56 -8.58
CA GLU A 21 10.93 1.84 -9.80
C GLU A 21 11.37 0.40 -9.48
N HIS A 22 11.90 0.17 -8.28
CA HIS A 22 12.45 -1.11 -7.84
C HIS A 22 11.71 -1.66 -6.63
N GLY A 23 11.62 -2.99 -6.52
CA GLY A 23 10.91 -3.68 -5.43
C GLY A 23 11.37 -3.28 -4.02
N PHE A 24 12.65 -2.92 -3.84
CA PHE A 24 13.17 -2.48 -2.55
C PHE A 24 12.78 -1.02 -2.20
N GLU A 25 12.46 -0.19 -3.19
CA GLU A 25 12.08 1.23 -3.02
C GLU A 25 10.66 1.39 -2.46
N TYR A 26 9.84 0.32 -2.53
CA TYR A 26 8.56 0.24 -1.82
C TYR A 26 8.72 0.21 -0.30
N ARG A 27 9.94 -0.04 0.20
CA ARG A 27 10.23 -0.02 1.64
C ARG A 27 10.63 1.39 2.06
N LEU A 28 10.33 1.73 3.31
CA LEU A 28 10.85 2.94 3.92
C LEU A 28 12.38 2.93 3.93
N GLY A 29 12.97 4.03 3.49
CA GLY A 29 14.40 4.26 3.55
C GLY A 29 14.76 5.30 4.60
N THR A 30 16.02 5.31 5.01
CA THR A 30 16.57 6.31 5.93
C THR A 30 17.42 7.29 5.14
N VAL A 31 17.22 8.59 5.37
CA VAL A 31 18.08 9.63 4.80
C VAL A 31 19.46 9.55 5.42
N THR A 32 20.47 9.29 4.59
CA THR A 32 21.87 9.16 5.02
C THR A 32 22.73 10.34 4.61
N ASP A 33 22.29 11.12 3.62
CA ASP A 33 22.99 12.32 3.16
C ASP A 33 22.01 13.26 2.45
N PHE A 34 22.35 14.54 2.34
CA PHE A 34 21.61 15.50 1.52
C PHE A 34 22.51 16.65 1.07
N ARG A 35 22.18 17.24 -0.08
CA ARG A 35 22.90 18.42 -0.59
C ARG A 35 22.02 19.64 -0.56
N LEU A 36 22.55 20.70 0.04
CA LEU A 36 21.96 22.03 -0.06
C LEU A 36 22.44 22.75 -1.31
N ASP A 37 21.55 23.59 -1.83
CA ASP A 37 21.91 24.60 -2.81
C ASP A 37 22.91 25.60 -2.18
N SER A 38 23.84 26.10 -2.98
CA SER A 38 24.95 26.92 -2.50
C SER A 38 24.56 28.37 -2.18
N PHE A 39 23.38 28.81 -2.63
CA PHE A 39 22.93 30.19 -2.52
C PHE A 39 21.59 30.32 -1.79
N THR A 40 20.91 29.20 -1.54
CA THR A 40 19.61 29.14 -0.87
C THR A 40 19.61 28.04 0.19
N THR A 41 18.55 27.99 1.00
CA THR A 41 18.35 26.90 1.97
C THR A 41 17.67 25.69 1.33
N TRP A 42 17.59 25.59 0.00
CA TRP A 42 16.89 24.51 -0.69
C TRP A 42 17.73 23.24 -0.68
N VAL A 43 17.05 22.09 -0.61
CA VAL A 43 17.73 20.80 -0.78
C VAL A 43 17.69 20.44 -2.27
N HIS A 44 18.83 20.13 -2.86
CA HIS A 44 18.92 19.62 -4.23
C HIS A 44 18.54 18.14 -4.32
N TRP A 45 19.05 17.36 -3.38
CA TRP A 45 18.81 15.93 -3.34
C TRP A 45 19.01 15.37 -1.94
N TYR A 46 18.38 14.21 -1.73
CA TYR A 46 18.52 13.34 -0.59
C TYR A 46 19.10 12.00 -1.03
N ARG A 47 20.01 11.45 -0.25
CA ARG A 47 20.49 10.09 -0.39
C ARG A 47 19.80 9.23 0.64
N VAL A 48 19.11 8.21 0.18
CA VAL A 48 18.25 7.34 0.98
C VAL A 48 18.82 5.93 0.95
N ARG A 49 19.01 5.34 2.13
CA ARG A 49 19.42 3.93 2.31
C ARG A 49 18.22 3.08 2.66
N PHE A 50 17.99 2.03 1.89
CA PHE A 50 16.91 1.07 2.12
C PHE A 50 17.35 -0.08 3.05
N PRO A 51 16.40 -0.85 3.60
CA PRO A 51 16.70 -1.97 4.50
C PRO A 51 17.57 -3.07 3.88
N THR A 52 17.59 -3.16 2.54
CA THR A 52 18.46 -4.08 1.79
C THR A 52 19.93 -3.65 1.81
N GLY A 53 20.22 -2.41 2.22
CA GLY A 53 21.54 -1.80 2.17
C GLY A 53 21.77 -0.92 0.94
N ASP A 54 20.92 -1.05 -0.09
CA ASP A 54 20.98 -0.24 -1.31
C ASP A 54 20.76 1.24 -1.00
N GLN A 55 21.45 2.10 -1.75
CA GLN A 55 21.34 3.55 -1.61
C GLN A 55 21.02 4.19 -2.95
N ARG A 56 20.07 5.12 -2.95
CA ARG A 56 19.66 5.90 -4.11
C ARG A 56 19.54 7.37 -3.77
N THR A 57 19.69 8.21 -4.78
CA THR A 57 19.56 9.66 -4.66
C THR A 57 18.23 10.09 -5.28
N TYR A 58 17.48 10.90 -4.54
CA TYR A 58 16.18 11.42 -4.96
C TYR A 58 16.13 12.92 -4.80
N THR A 59 15.40 13.57 -5.70
CA THR A 59 15.04 14.98 -5.54
C THR A 59 13.90 15.10 -4.50
N PRO A 60 13.74 16.26 -3.85
CA PRO A 60 12.74 16.41 -2.79
C PRO A 60 11.29 16.20 -3.24
N ASP A 61 10.98 16.36 -4.52
CA ASP A 61 9.65 16.11 -5.12
C ASP A 61 9.33 14.62 -5.38
N ARG A 62 10.29 13.73 -5.14
CA ARG A 62 10.15 12.28 -5.35
C ARG A 62 10.01 11.49 -4.06
N ILE A 63 10.14 12.15 -2.92
CA ILE A 63 10.10 11.51 -1.62
C ILE A 63 9.24 12.30 -0.65
N THR A 64 8.52 11.57 0.18
CA THR A 64 7.71 12.13 1.26
C THR A 64 8.29 11.74 2.61
N ALA A 65 8.24 12.66 3.57
CA ALA A 65 8.59 12.35 4.95
C ALA A 65 7.54 11.42 5.58
N CYS A 66 7.97 10.30 6.15
CA CYS A 66 7.08 9.35 6.80
C CYS A 66 7.44 9.17 8.26
N GLY A 67 6.52 9.54 9.15
CA GLY A 67 6.58 9.12 10.54
C GLY A 67 6.20 7.65 10.69
N ARG A 68 6.70 6.99 11.75
CA ARG A 68 6.27 5.62 12.09
C ARG A 68 4.76 5.51 12.34
N ASP A 69 4.15 6.57 12.85
CA ASP A 69 2.71 6.60 13.14
C ASP A 69 1.86 6.70 11.86
N ASP A 70 2.33 7.49 10.88
CA ASP A 70 1.68 7.61 9.56
C ASP A 70 1.71 6.27 8.80
N ASP A 71 2.83 5.55 8.89
CA ASP A 71 2.96 4.23 8.28
C ASP A 71 2.06 3.17 8.93
N ARG A 72 1.87 3.26 10.25
CA ARG A 72 0.92 2.38 10.95
C ARG A 72 -0.50 2.67 10.49
N ALA A 73 -0.91 3.94 10.40
CA ALA A 73 -2.24 4.31 9.91
C ALA A 73 -2.46 3.88 8.44
N ALA A 74 -1.47 4.12 7.58
CA ALA A 74 -1.51 3.69 6.18
C ALA A 74 -1.61 2.16 6.04
N LEU A 75 -0.82 1.41 6.83
CA LEU A 75 -0.87 -0.05 6.85
C LEU A 75 -2.26 -0.57 7.25
N VAL A 76 -2.86 0.02 8.28
CA VAL A 76 -4.23 -0.32 8.71
C VAL A 76 -5.24 -0.04 7.61
N ALA A 77 -5.14 1.12 6.95
CA ALA A 77 -6.03 1.51 5.87
C ALA A 77 -5.93 0.54 4.67
N HIS A 78 -4.71 0.19 4.25
CA HIS A 78 -4.47 -0.73 3.14
C HIS A 78 -4.91 -2.16 3.47
N LEU A 79 -4.64 -2.66 4.67
CA LEU A 79 -5.14 -3.96 5.13
C LEU A 79 -6.68 -3.99 5.12
N GLY A 80 -7.31 -2.95 5.67
CA GLY A 80 -8.77 -2.81 5.64
C GLY A 80 -9.35 -2.82 4.22
N ALA A 81 -8.67 -2.18 3.26
CA ALA A 81 -9.08 -2.20 1.85
C ALA A 81 -8.94 -3.58 1.20
N ALA A 82 -7.81 -4.25 1.40
CA ALA A 82 -7.58 -5.60 0.88
C ALA A 82 -8.62 -6.59 1.41
N PHE A 83 -8.93 -6.49 2.70
CA PHE A 83 -9.94 -7.32 3.35
C PHE A 83 -11.35 -7.12 2.80
N ARG A 84 -11.73 -5.91 2.37
CA ARG A 84 -12.99 -5.69 1.65
C ARG A 84 -13.02 -6.44 0.32
N SER A 85 -11.95 -6.37 -0.45
CA SER A 85 -11.86 -7.09 -1.73
C SER A 85 -11.91 -8.61 -1.54
N LEU A 86 -11.26 -9.14 -0.50
CA LEU A 86 -11.29 -10.57 -0.19
C LEU A 86 -12.68 -11.04 0.29
N ALA A 87 -13.37 -10.23 1.11
CA ALA A 87 -14.76 -10.52 1.50
C ALA A 87 -15.69 -10.56 0.28
N ALA A 88 -15.53 -9.63 -0.66
CA ALA A 88 -16.29 -9.61 -1.90
C ALA A 88 -15.99 -10.85 -2.76
N ALA A 89 -14.72 -11.26 -2.88
CA ALA A 89 -14.32 -12.46 -3.61
C ALA A 89 -14.90 -13.75 -2.99
N CYS A 90 -14.90 -13.84 -1.66
CA CYS A 90 -15.54 -14.94 -0.93
C CYS A 90 -17.05 -15.02 -1.23
N ARG A 91 -17.76 -13.88 -1.19
CA ARG A 91 -19.18 -13.82 -1.57
C ARG A 91 -19.41 -14.26 -3.02
N ILE A 92 -18.62 -13.73 -3.97
CA ILE A 92 -18.74 -14.09 -5.39
C ILE A 92 -18.48 -15.58 -5.62
N GLY A 93 -17.48 -16.16 -4.93
CA GLY A 93 -17.21 -17.61 -5.00
C GLY A 93 -18.41 -18.43 -4.52
N HIS A 94 -19.02 -18.04 -3.41
CA HIS A 94 -20.24 -18.67 -2.91
C HIS A 94 -21.43 -18.51 -3.86
N ASP A 95 -21.67 -17.30 -4.37
CA ASP A 95 -22.74 -17.00 -5.34
C ASP A 95 -22.58 -17.81 -6.64
N TYR A 96 -21.34 -18.15 -7.01
CA TYR A 96 -21.01 -18.99 -8.17
C TYR A 96 -21.09 -20.51 -7.89
N GLY A 97 -21.33 -20.91 -6.63
CA GLY A 97 -21.39 -22.31 -6.21
C GLY A 97 -20.04 -22.98 -5.98
N ASP A 98 -18.96 -22.19 -5.86
CA ASP A 98 -17.61 -22.66 -5.49
C ASP A 98 -17.36 -22.43 -3.99
N ASP A 99 -17.98 -23.29 -3.19
CA ASP A 99 -17.91 -23.21 -1.72
C ASP A 99 -16.49 -23.49 -1.18
N GLU A 100 -15.71 -24.31 -1.87
CA GLU A 100 -14.32 -24.59 -1.47
C GLU A 100 -13.44 -23.35 -1.65
N LEU A 101 -13.55 -22.65 -2.79
CA LEU A 101 -12.85 -21.40 -3.02
C LEU A 101 -13.28 -20.33 -2.01
N SER A 102 -14.59 -20.22 -1.76
CA SER A 102 -15.12 -19.29 -0.76
C SER A 102 -14.55 -19.56 0.63
N ALA A 103 -14.55 -20.81 1.07
CA ALA A 103 -14.00 -21.21 2.37
C ALA A 103 -12.48 -20.97 2.46
N ALA A 104 -11.73 -21.26 1.40
CA ALA A 104 -10.29 -21.02 1.36
C ALA A 104 -9.96 -19.52 1.46
N ILE A 105 -10.67 -18.67 0.72
CA ILE A 105 -10.50 -17.21 0.78
C ILE A 105 -10.79 -16.72 2.20
N LEU A 106 -11.90 -17.16 2.80
CA LEU A 106 -12.27 -16.78 4.17
C LEU A 106 -11.19 -17.17 5.18
N PHE A 107 -10.71 -18.41 5.12
CA PHE A 107 -9.68 -18.93 6.03
C PHE A 107 -8.37 -18.13 5.95
N HIS A 108 -7.88 -17.86 4.73
CA HIS A 108 -6.67 -17.07 4.55
C HIS A 108 -6.85 -15.61 4.98
N THR A 109 -8.03 -15.04 4.74
CA THR A 109 -8.38 -13.69 5.19
C THR A 109 -8.36 -13.59 6.72
N ALA A 110 -8.99 -14.54 7.42
CA ALA A 110 -8.98 -14.60 8.88
C ALA A 110 -7.55 -14.72 9.45
N SER A 111 -6.72 -15.58 8.86
CA SER A 111 -5.31 -15.76 9.25
C SER A 111 -4.49 -14.48 9.13
N LEU A 112 -4.74 -13.68 8.09
CA LEU A 112 -4.10 -12.37 7.88
C LEU A 112 -4.59 -11.33 8.89
N ILE A 113 -5.89 -11.33 9.23
CA ILE A 113 -6.48 -10.45 10.25
C ILE A 113 -5.87 -10.75 11.63
N ASP A 114 -5.75 -12.03 12.00
CA ASP A 114 -5.16 -12.44 13.28
C ASP A 114 -3.68 -12.03 13.35
N SER A 115 -2.93 -12.26 12.27
CA SER A 115 -1.53 -11.80 12.18
C SER A 115 -1.41 -10.28 12.34
N ALA A 116 -2.34 -9.51 11.77
CA ALA A 116 -2.37 -8.06 11.92
C ALA A 116 -2.78 -7.63 13.34
N ARG A 117 -3.73 -8.32 13.98
CA ARG A 117 -4.10 -8.10 15.39
C ARG A 117 -2.89 -8.30 16.30
N ASP A 118 -2.22 -9.44 16.19
CA ASP A 118 -1.13 -9.82 17.10
C ASP A 118 0.09 -8.90 16.95
N ARG A 119 0.45 -8.56 15.72
CA ARG A 119 1.71 -7.83 15.46
C ARG A 119 1.55 -6.32 15.42
N LEU A 120 0.37 -5.81 15.09
CA LEU A 120 0.14 -4.38 14.89
C LEU A 120 -0.87 -3.81 15.91
N GLY A 121 -1.49 -4.66 16.73
CA GLY A 121 -2.52 -4.26 17.68
C GLY A 121 -3.77 -3.71 16.99
N VAL A 122 -4.07 -4.17 15.78
CA VAL A 122 -5.13 -3.61 14.94
C VAL A 122 -6.41 -4.41 15.11
N THR A 123 -7.46 -3.78 15.64
CA THR A 123 -8.78 -4.42 15.75
C THR A 123 -9.56 -4.21 14.46
N LEU A 124 -9.32 -5.08 13.47
CA LEU A 124 -10.22 -5.21 12.33
C LEU A 124 -11.33 -6.19 12.74
N ASP A 125 -12.58 -5.75 12.69
CA ASP A 125 -13.73 -6.59 13.02
C ASP A 125 -14.15 -7.40 11.77
N PRO A 126 -14.05 -8.74 11.81
CA PRO A 126 -14.47 -9.60 10.71
C PRO A 126 -15.96 -9.44 10.37
N ALA A 127 -16.81 -9.10 11.33
CA ALA A 127 -18.24 -8.90 11.07
C ALA A 127 -18.50 -7.65 10.22
N ARG A 128 -17.66 -6.61 10.34
CA ARG A 128 -17.76 -5.40 9.52
C ARG A 128 -17.21 -5.57 8.10
N LEU A 129 -16.41 -6.61 7.83
CA LEU A 129 -15.97 -6.94 6.47
C LEU A 129 -17.16 -7.30 5.57
N ALA A 130 -18.15 -8.01 6.10
CA ALA A 130 -19.34 -8.44 5.36
C ALA A 130 -20.24 -7.25 4.97
N ASP A 131 -20.48 -6.31 5.90
CA ASP A 131 -21.26 -5.10 5.64
C ASP A 131 -20.58 -4.16 4.62
N MET A 132 -19.25 -4.11 4.60
CA MET A 132 -18.50 -3.28 3.64
C MET A 132 -18.38 -3.89 2.24
N GLY A 133 -18.51 -5.21 2.10
CA GLY A 133 -18.53 -5.90 0.79
C GLY A 133 -19.81 -5.63 -0.01
N ALA A 134 -20.88 -5.19 0.65
CA ALA A 134 -22.12 -4.73 0.00
C ALA A 134 -22.02 -3.29 -0.56
N ALA A 135 -21.04 -2.50 -0.10
CA ALA A 135 -20.83 -1.11 -0.53
C ALA A 135 -19.84 -0.97 -1.71
N ALA A 136 -19.28 -2.08 -2.22
CA ALA A 136 -18.51 -2.07 -3.45
C ALA A 136 -19.47 -1.94 -4.63
N ASP A 137 -19.68 -0.70 -5.07
CA ASP A 137 -20.42 -0.38 -6.29
C ASP A 137 -19.84 -1.17 -7.48
N PRO A 138 -20.62 -2.04 -8.13
CA PRO A 138 -20.16 -2.82 -9.29
C PRO A 138 -19.73 -1.94 -10.48
N ALA A 139 -19.98 -0.63 -10.45
CA ALA A 139 -19.57 0.30 -11.49
C ALA A 139 -18.06 0.63 -11.54
N ALA A 140 -17.26 0.22 -10.55
CA ALA A 140 -15.81 0.52 -10.51
C ALA A 140 -14.95 -0.44 -11.36
N PHE A 141 -15.49 -1.58 -11.80
CA PHE A 141 -14.87 -2.44 -12.79
C PHE A 141 -15.52 -2.16 -14.14
N GLY A 142 -14.82 -1.40 -14.99
CA GLY A 142 -15.26 -1.07 -16.34
C GLY A 142 -15.65 -2.32 -17.15
N PRO A 143 -16.42 -2.14 -18.24
CA PRO A 143 -17.05 -3.24 -18.95
C PRO A 143 -16.00 -4.24 -19.44
N VAL A 144 -16.12 -5.49 -18.98
CA VAL A 144 -15.43 -6.64 -19.58
C VAL A 144 -15.93 -6.75 -21.01
N ALA A 145 -15.05 -6.50 -21.98
CA ALA A 145 -15.34 -6.72 -23.38
C ALA A 145 -15.65 -8.22 -23.61
N PRO A 146 -16.70 -8.56 -24.37
CA PRO A 146 -17.00 -9.95 -24.68
C PRO A 146 -15.87 -10.58 -25.52
N ALA A 147 -15.53 -11.82 -25.19
CA ALA A 147 -14.53 -12.62 -25.89
C ALA A 147 -14.88 -12.76 -27.39
N PRO A 148 -13.89 -12.75 -28.29
CA PRO A 148 -14.15 -12.98 -29.71
C PRO A 148 -14.55 -14.44 -29.95
N ASP A 149 -15.79 -14.61 -30.43
CA ASP A 149 -16.26 -15.83 -31.07
C ASP A 149 -15.51 -16.03 -32.40
N GLY A 150 -14.88 -17.19 -32.58
CA GLY A 150 -14.28 -17.59 -33.85
C GLY A 150 -13.39 -18.80 -33.67
N GLY A 151 -13.60 -19.94 -34.30
CA GLY A 151 -14.57 -20.35 -35.29
C GLY A 151 -14.14 -21.77 -35.65
N ARG A 152 -15.07 -22.73 -35.61
CA ARG A 152 -14.81 -24.07 -36.12
C ARG A 152 -14.67 -23.99 -37.64
N SER A 153 -13.60 -24.57 -38.16
CA SER A 153 -13.53 -25.13 -39.52
C SER A 153 -12.66 -26.37 -39.46
#